data_AF-A0A6M8VB78-F1
#
_entry.id   AF-A0A6M8VB78-F1
#
_cell.length_a   1.000
_cell.length_b   1.000
_cell.length_c   1.000
_cell.angle_alpha   90.00
_cell.angle_beta   90.00
_cell.angle_gamma   90.00
#
_symmetry.space_group_name_H-M   'P 1'
#
loop_
_entity.id
_entity.type
_entity.pdbx_description
1 polymer ?
#
loop_
_entity_poly.entity_id
_entity_poly.type
_entity_poly.pdbx_seq_one_letter_code
_entity_poly.pdbx_strand_id
1 'polypeptide(L)'
;MISNHAGLERYFGTADGVVVLRIDSGNELGLEDGDVVLSIDGEAVSRPVDIALALLGRSGETASLEVMRDGERITIEAELTEPQAGFPPHPRDHPGGSEPHLRPAIGLPPAF
;
A
#
# COMPACT_ATOMS: atom_id res chain seq x y z
N MET A 1 20.27 -14.80 10.28
CA MET A 1 19.97 -13.40 9.98
C MET A 1 19.39 -13.37 8.57
N ILE A 2 18.11 -13.02 8.40
CA ILE A 2 17.50 -12.87 7.07
C ILE A 2 17.68 -11.40 6.71
N SER A 3 18.64 -11.09 5.86
CA SER A 3 18.82 -9.76 5.27
C SER A 3 18.33 -9.79 3.82
N ASN A 4 17.87 -8.64 3.32
CA ASN A 4 17.55 -8.44 1.91
C ASN A 4 18.80 -8.82 1.08
N HIS A 5 18.79 -10.02 0.47
CA HIS A 5 19.97 -10.64 -0.11
C HIS A 5 20.00 -10.42 -1.63
N ALA A 6 21.21 -10.23 -2.16
CA ALA A 6 21.51 -10.22 -3.58
C ALA A 6 20.73 -11.31 -4.36
N GLY A 7 20.19 -10.95 -5.52
CA GLY A 7 19.38 -11.80 -6.39
C GLY A 7 17.90 -11.41 -6.49
N LEU A 8 17.45 -10.36 -5.80
CA LEU A 8 16.09 -9.83 -5.93
C LEU A 8 15.95 -8.77 -7.03
N GLU A 9 17.07 -8.24 -7.52
CA GLU A 9 17.14 -7.31 -8.64
C GLU A 9 16.48 -7.84 -9.93
N ARG A 10 16.41 -9.17 -10.10
CA ARG A 10 15.69 -9.78 -11.24
C ARG A 10 14.17 -9.68 -11.14
N TYR A 11 13.63 -9.47 -9.94
CA TYR A 11 12.19 -9.33 -9.71
C TYR A 11 11.80 -7.86 -9.63
N PHE A 12 12.65 -7.04 -9.03
CA PHE A 12 12.35 -5.63 -8.76
C PHE A 12 13.12 -4.66 -9.64
N GLY A 13 14.02 -5.11 -10.52
CA GLY A 13 14.86 -4.24 -11.36
C GLY A 13 16.02 -3.56 -10.63
N THR A 14 16.11 -3.70 -9.31
CA THR A 14 17.09 -3.02 -8.44
C THR A 14 17.49 -3.89 -7.25
N ALA A 15 18.74 -3.76 -6.79
CA ALA A 15 19.22 -4.37 -5.54
C ALA A 15 19.03 -3.44 -4.33
N ASP A 16 18.72 -2.17 -4.58
CA ASP A 16 18.64 -1.09 -3.61
C ASP A 16 17.18 -0.61 -3.46
N GLY A 17 16.89 0.02 -2.33
CA GLY A 17 15.59 0.61 -2.05
C GLY A 17 14.70 -0.19 -1.11
N VAL A 18 13.45 0.26 -0.99
CA VAL A 18 12.42 -0.32 -0.12
C VAL A 18 11.18 -0.66 -0.96
N VAL A 19 10.76 -1.92 -0.90
CA VAL A 19 9.56 -2.41 -1.61
C VAL A 19 8.29 -1.98 -0.89
N VAL A 20 7.35 -1.40 -1.63
CA VAL A 20 5.99 -1.11 -1.20
C VAL A 20 5.16 -2.39 -1.32
N LEU A 21 4.86 -3.03 -0.20
CA LEU A 21 4.05 -4.25 -0.21
C LEU A 21 2.56 -3.95 -0.30
N ARG A 22 2.14 -2.86 0.33
CA ARG A 22 0.76 -2.41 0.37
C ARG A 22 0.71 -0.92 0.65
N ILE A 23 -0.11 -0.20 -0.10
CA ILE A 23 -0.43 1.20 0.16
C ILE A 23 -1.92 1.47 -0.06
N ASP A 24 -2.45 2.46 0.67
CA ASP A 24 -3.84 2.86 0.51
C ASP A 24 -4.10 3.49 -0.86
N SER A 25 -5.27 3.18 -1.41
CA SER A 25 -5.74 3.80 -2.65
C SER A 25 -6.00 5.29 -2.41
N GLY A 26 -5.43 6.16 -3.25
CA GLY A 26 -5.51 7.60 -3.07
C GLY A 26 -4.46 8.18 -2.11
N ASN A 27 -3.37 7.46 -1.84
CA ASN A 27 -2.21 8.02 -1.16
C ASN A 27 -1.67 9.24 -1.92
N GLU A 28 -1.17 10.20 -1.15
CA GLU A 28 -0.66 11.48 -1.67
C GLU A 28 0.69 11.32 -2.38
N LEU A 29 1.36 10.18 -2.17
CA LEU A 29 2.69 9.88 -2.71
C LEU A 29 2.65 9.36 -4.16
N GLY A 30 1.47 9.03 -4.70
CA GLY A 30 1.32 8.43 -6.03
C GLY A 30 1.95 7.04 -6.17
N LEU A 31 2.29 6.39 -5.05
CA LEU A 31 2.91 5.07 -5.03
C LEU A 31 1.87 3.96 -5.23
N GLU A 32 2.33 2.85 -5.77
CA GLU A 32 1.55 1.65 -6.04
C GLU A 32 2.17 0.42 -5.34
N ASP A 33 1.35 -0.60 -5.12
CA ASP A 33 1.81 -1.89 -4.62
C ASP A 33 2.82 -2.50 -5.60
N GLY A 34 3.98 -2.93 -5.09
CA GLY A 34 5.07 -3.48 -5.88
C GLY A 34 6.13 -2.47 -6.30
N ASP A 35 5.91 -1.17 -6.09
CA ASP A 35 6.95 -0.15 -6.30
C ASP A 35 8.16 -0.40 -5.40
N VAL A 36 9.35 -0.04 -5.88
CA VAL A 36 10.54 0.06 -5.04
C VAL A 36 10.99 1.50 -4.95
N VAL A 37 10.92 2.08 -3.76
CA VAL A 37 11.38 3.46 -3.51
C VAL A 37 12.89 3.46 -3.40
N LEU A 38 13.54 4.22 -4.30
CA LEU A 38 14.99 4.34 -4.40
C LEU A 38 15.50 5.60 -3.69
N SER A 39 14.84 6.73 -3.92
CA SER A 39 15.22 8.01 -3.31
C SER A 39 14.02 8.95 -3.15
N ILE A 40 14.15 9.91 -2.23
CA ILE A 40 13.19 11.00 -2.01
C ILE A 40 13.98 12.30 -1.97
N ASP A 41 13.68 13.22 -2.89
CA ASP A 41 14.39 14.50 -3.09
C ASP A 41 15.90 14.34 -3.23
N GLY A 42 16.33 13.25 -3.87
CA GLY A 42 17.74 12.90 -4.07
C GLY A 42 18.42 12.23 -2.87
N GLU A 43 17.74 12.05 -1.74
CA GLU A 43 18.26 11.29 -0.59
C GLU A 43 17.94 9.80 -0.77
N ALA A 44 18.97 8.95 -0.68
CA ALA A 44 18.81 7.52 -0.93
C ALA A 44 18.02 6.84 0.20
N VAL A 45 17.05 6.01 -0.18
CA VAL A 45 16.23 5.23 0.75
C VAL A 45 16.76 3.81 0.81
N SER A 46 17.13 3.34 2.00
CA SER A 46 17.57 1.95 2.21
C SER A 46 16.73 1.21 3.23
N ARG A 47 15.97 1.92 4.06
CA ARG A 47 15.11 1.37 5.11
C ARG A 47 13.78 2.11 5.15
N PRO A 48 12.70 1.45 5.61
CA PRO A 48 11.38 2.09 5.72
C PRO A 48 11.38 3.36 6.59
N VAL A 49 12.25 3.42 7.60
CA VAL A 49 12.38 4.60 8.47
C VAL A 49 12.91 5.83 7.73
N ASP A 50 13.72 5.63 6.69
CA ASP A 50 14.30 6.73 5.92
C ASP A 50 13.19 7.47 5.14
N ILE A 51 12.17 6.74 4.65
CA ILE A 51 10.97 7.31 4.02
C ILE A 51 10.22 8.19 5.02
N ALA A 52 9.92 7.66 6.21
CA ALA A 52 9.18 8.41 7.23
C ALA A 52 9.92 9.70 7.64
N LEU A 53 11.25 9.65 7.71
CA LEU A 53 12.08 10.81 8.02
C LEU A 53 12.11 11.83 6.87
N ALA A 54 12.19 11.37 5.62
CA ALA A 54 12.20 12.26 4.46
C ALA A 54 10.90 13.07 4.33
N LEU A 55 9.77 12.47 4.70
CA LEU A 55 8.44 13.09 4.63
C LEU A 55 8.08 13.90 5.89
N LEU A 56 8.84 13.78 6.97
CA LEU A 56 8.51 14.39 8.25
C LEU A 56 8.55 15.92 8.16
N GLY A 57 7.42 16.56 8.46
CA GLY A 57 7.33 18.03 8.52
C GLY A 57 7.21 18.74 7.17
N ARG A 58 7.04 17.99 6.07
CA ARG A 58 6.92 18.53 4.71
C ARG A 58 5.49 18.75 4.23
N SER A 59 4.56 19.00 5.15
CA SER A 59 3.18 19.29 4.78
C SER A 59 3.07 20.60 4.01
N GLY A 60 2.40 20.55 2.87
CA GLY A 60 2.27 21.65 1.90
C GLY A 60 3.40 21.73 0.88
N GLU A 61 4.33 20.77 0.85
CA GLU A 61 5.47 20.76 -0.08
C GLU A 61 5.33 19.65 -1.14
N THR A 62 5.97 19.85 -2.29
CA THR A 62 6.15 18.79 -3.29
C THR A 62 7.41 18.00 -2.96
N ALA A 63 7.30 16.68 -2.93
CA ALA A 63 8.42 15.76 -2.84
C ALA A 63 8.61 15.00 -4.16
N SER A 64 9.86 14.85 -4.58
CA SER A 64 10.24 14.08 -5.77
C SER A 64 10.67 12.68 -5.35
N LEU A 65 9.91 11.64 -5.73
CA LEU A 65 10.23 10.25 -5.43
C LEU A 65 10.79 9.56 -6.67
N GLU A 66 11.99 8.98 -6.55
CA GLU A 66 12.51 8.06 -7.56
C GLU A 66 12.11 6.64 -7.17
N VAL A 67 11.38 5.96 -8.05
CA VAL A 67 10.92 4.59 -7.81
C VAL A 67 11.21 3.70 -9.00
N MET A 68 11.31 2.41 -8.73
CA MET A 68 11.33 1.36 -9.75
C MET A 68 9.95 0.72 -9.81
N ARG A 69 9.28 0.86 -10.96
CA ARG A 69 7.95 0.31 -11.24
C ARG A 69 8.01 -0.50 -12.52
N ASP A 70 7.56 -1.76 -12.46
CA ASP A 70 7.61 -2.69 -13.61
C ASP A 70 9.00 -2.84 -14.26
N GLY A 71 10.08 -2.62 -13.49
CA GLY A 71 11.45 -2.68 -13.96
C GLY A 71 11.96 -1.40 -14.65
N GLU A 72 11.17 -0.34 -14.66
CA GLU A 72 11.56 0.99 -15.15
C GLU A 72 11.69 1.99 -13.99
N ARG A 73 12.69 2.89 -14.09
CA ARG A 73 12.85 3.98 -13.14
C ARG A 73 11.94 5.13 -13.54
N ILE A 74 11.06 5.52 -12.63
CA ILE A 74 10.15 6.64 -12.80
C ILE A 74 10.33 7.64 -11.67
N THR A 75 10.08 8.91 -11.97
CA THR A 75 10.06 9.98 -10.97
C THR A 75 8.62 10.43 -10.77
N ILE A 76 8.17 10.42 -9.53
CA ILE A 76 6.82 10.81 -9.12
C ILE A 76 6.94 12.09 -8.31
N GLU A 77 6.28 13.15 -8.77
CA GLU A 77 6.13 14.39 -8.01
C GLU A 77 4.85 14.28 -7.18
N ALA A 78 5.00 14.26 -5.86
CA ALA A 78 3.92 14.11 -4.90
C ALA A 78 3.71 15.40 -4.11
N GLU A 79 2.50 15.94 -4.12
CA GLU A 79 2.12 17.05 -3.24
C GLU A 79 1.69 16.48 -1.88
N LEU A 80 2.50 16.71 -0.85
CA LEU A 80 2.21 16.28 0.50
C LEU A 80 1.22 17.28 1.12
N THR A 81 -0.08 16.98 1.17
CA THR A 81 -1.01 17.78 1.96
C THR A 81 -0.88 17.42 3.44
N GLU A 82 -1.39 18.28 4.32
CA GLU A 82 -1.54 17.90 5.73
C GLU A 82 -2.40 16.63 5.81
N PRO A 83 -2.02 15.62 6.62
CA PRO A 83 -2.87 14.46 6.83
C PRO A 83 -4.21 14.97 7.32
N GLN A 84 -5.23 14.84 6.49
CA GLN A 84 -6.54 15.36 6.78
C GLN A 84 -7.04 14.62 8.03
N ALA A 85 -6.96 15.27 9.20
CA ALA A 85 -7.51 14.79 10.44
C ALA A 85 -9.04 14.84 10.33
N GLY A 86 -9.57 13.87 9.59
CA GLY A 86 -10.93 13.93 9.07
C GLY A 86 -11.33 12.68 8.33
N PHE A 87 -10.76 11.51 8.65
CA PHE A 87 -11.47 10.28 8.36
C PHE A 87 -12.61 10.17 9.38
N PRO A 88 -13.89 10.30 8.98
CA PRO A 88 -14.94 9.72 9.81
C PRO A 88 -14.56 8.25 10.04
N PRO A 89 -14.80 7.68 11.23
CA PRO A 89 -14.57 6.25 11.43
C PRO A 89 -15.28 5.52 10.31
N HIS A 90 -14.53 4.82 9.45
CA HIS A 90 -15.13 3.97 8.43
C HIS A 90 -16.18 3.13 9.14
N PRO A 91 -17.47 3.27 8.80
CA PRO A 91 -18.41 2.21 9.09
C PRO A 91 -17.76 0.96 8.51
N ARG A 92 -17.63 -0.09 9.31
CA ARG A 92 -17.20 -1.39 8.81
C ARG A 92 -18.22 -1.79 7.75
N ASP A 93 -17.93 -1.49 6.49
CA ASP A 93 -18.68 -2.01 5.36
C ASP A 93 -18.32 -3.48 5.22
N HIS A 94 -18.96 -4.30 6.06
CA HIS A 94 -19.37 -5.63 5.67
C HIS A 94 -20.84 -5.56 5.22
N PRO A 95 -21.11 -5.36 3.92
CA PRO A 95 -22.40 -5.73 3.37
C PRO A 95 -22.35 -7.23 3.03
N GLY A 96 -23.02 -8.04 3.84
CA GLY A 96 -23.32 -9.45 3.54
C GLY A 96 -22.65 -10.44 4.50
N GLY A 97 -23.37 -11.24 5.29
CA GLY A 97 -24.81 -11.36 5.43
C GLY A 97 -25.07 -12.20 6.68
N SER A 98 -25.93 -11.70 7.54
CA SER A 98 -26.74 -12.55 8.40
C SER A 98 -27.76 -13.28 7.52
N GLU A 99 -27.32 -14.34 6.83
CA GLU A 99 -28.27 -15.39 6.44
C GLU A 99 -28.27 -16.43 7.55
N PRO A 100 -29.34 -16.50 8.38
CA PRO A 100 -29.61 -17.75 9.06
C PRO A 100 -29.83 -18.78 7.94
N HIS A 101 -29.00 -19.82 7.88
CA HIS A 101 -29.28 -20.98 7.05
C HIS A 101 -30.55 -21.65 7.56
N LEU A 102 -31.71 -21.13 7.14
CA LEU A 102 -32.98 -21.80 7.24
C LEU A 102 -32.85 -23.07 6.41
N ARG A 103 -32.65 -24.19 7.11
CA ARG A 103 -32.72 -25.52 6.50
C ARG A 103 -34.07 -25.58 5.77
N PRO A 104 -34.13 -25.96 4.48
CA PRO A 104 -35.41 -26.26 3.87
C PRO A 104 -36.09 -27.33 4.74
N ALA A 105 -37.31 -27.03 5.21
CA ALA A 105 -38.15 -28.01 5.84
C ALA A 105 -38.39 -29.11 4.80
N ILE A 106 -37.71 -30.24 4.95
CA ILE A 106 -38.09 -31.48 4.28
C ILE A 106 -39.49 -31.78 4.79
N GLY A 107 -40.47 -31.56 3.93
CA GLY A 107 -41.86 -31.89 4.20
C GLY A 107 -41.95 -33.36 4.59
N LEU A 108 -42.56 -33.60 5.75
CA LEU A 108 -43.01 -34.91 6.16
C LEU A 108 -43.95 -35.44 5.07
N PRO A 109 -43.76 -36.66 4.53
CA PRO A 109 -44.77 -37.25 3.67
C PRO A 109 -46.03 -37.53 4.51
N PRO A 110 -47.24 -37.32 3.95
CA PRO A 110 -48.47 -37.62 4.68
C PRO A 110 -48.56 -39.12 4.98
N ALA A 111 -49.02 -39.42 6.19
CA ALA A 111 -49.38 -40.77 6.58
C ALA A 111 -50.54 -41.28 5.70
N PHE A 112 -50.38 -42.50 5.18
CA PHE A 112 -51.47 -43.37 4.73
C PHE A 112 -51.24 -44.76 5.33
#